data_AF-A0A6J8E4G1-F1
#
_entry.id   AF-A0A6J8E4G1-F1
#
_cell.length_a   1.000
_cell.length_b   1.000
_cell.length_c   1.000
_cell.angle_alpha   90.00
_cell.angle_beta   90.00
_cell.angle_gamma   90.00
#
_symmetry.space_group_name_H-M   'P 1'
#
loop_
_entity.id
_entity.type
_entity.pdbx_description
1 polymer ?
#
loop_
_entity_poly.entity_id
_entity_poly.type
_entity_poly.pdbx_seq_one_letter_code
_entity_poly.pdbx_strand_id
1 'polypeptide(L)'
;MIFLRYMAACALCIIVISSPTERHERRGTIQKKAWWNFSYQMWSIFGLGNSLFLFNYGCFCGYRGHGESVDTIDNCCQVHDNCYSIVEEENKCWFHPKWTHYDYIISNVTGKERVECKDEVGTCHWDVCMCEKIFIDCIHEHIDEYNDENLILNVEEKCEDR
;
A
#
# COMPACT_ATOMS: atom_id res chain seq x y z
N MET A 1 -57.96 -24.48 36.83
CA MET A 1 -59.01 -24.74 35.84
C MET A 1 -58.71 -23.92 34.60
N ILE A 2 -58.63 -24.62 33.45
CA ILE A 2 -58.77 -24.13 32.06
C ILE A 2 -57.55 -23.44 31.41
N PHE A 3 -56.98 -24.19 30.45
CA PHE A 3 -56.18 -23.79 29.30
C PHE A 3 -57.01 -22.98 28.28
N LEU A 4 -56.42 -21.97 27.62
CA LEU A 4 -56.33 -21.75 26.14
C LEU A 4 -55.76 -20.33 25.87
N ARG A 5 -54.56 -20.21 25.27
CA ARG A 5 -54.25 -19.78 23.86
C ARG A 5 -54.76 -18.35 23.54
N TYR A 6 -53.96 -17.39 23.05
CA TYR A 6 -53.23 -17.39 21.77
C TYR A 6 -52.06 -16.39 21.73
N MET A 7 -51.08 -16.74 20.91
CA MET A 7 -49.85 -16.05 20.50
C MET A 7 -50.07 -14.67 19.86
N ALA A 8 -49.16 -13.72 20.12
CA ALA A 8 -48.36 -13.00 19.09
C ALA A 8 -47.61 -11.82 19.74
N ALA A 9 -46.28 -11.93 19.84
CA ALA A 9 -45.40 -10.85 20.27
C ALA A 9 -45.14 -9.90 19.10
N CYS A 10 -45.45 -8.62 19.26
CA CYS A 10 -45.06 -7.55 18.35
C CYS A 10 -43.99 -6.71 19.06
N ALA A 11 -42.72 -6.92 18.68
CA ALA A 11 -41.60 -6.17 19.23
C ALA A 11 -41.43 -4.86 18.46
N LEU A 12 -41.80 -3.74 19.10
CA LEU A 12 -41.45 -2.39 18.62
C LEU A 12 -40.66 -1.66 19.71
N CYS A 13 -39.37 -1.56 19.41
CA CYS A 13 -38.36 -0.57 19.79
C CYS A 13 -38.68 0.41 20.92
N ILE A 14 -38.06 0.21 22.09
CA ILE A 14 -37.78 1.29 23.05
C ILE A 14 -36.40 1.85 22.73
N ILE A 15 -36.40 3.14 22.45
CA ILE A 15 -35.25 4.01 22.15
C ILE A 15 -34.44 4.22 23.43
N VAL A 16 -33.11 4.10 23.36
CA VAL A 16 -32.20 4.73 24.34
C VAL A 16 -31.25 5.65 23.58
N ILE A 17 -31.21 6.90 24.05
CA ILE A 17 -30.49 8.06 23.51
C ILE A 17 -29.25 8.28 24.38
N SER A 18 -28.05 8.50 23.80
CA SER A 18 -27.07 9.50 24.29
C SER A 18 -25.76 9.57 23.46
N SER A 19 -25.68 10.55 22.53
CA SER A 19 -24.54 11.47 22.22
C SER A 19 -23.15 10.90 21.77
N PRO A 20 -22.17 11.72 21.30
CA PRO A 20 -21.59 11.61 19.96
C PRO A 20 -20.12 11.17 19.89
N THR A 21 -19.71 10.78 18.67
CA THR A 21 -18.34 10.66 18.14
C THR A 21 -17.37 9.73 18.87
N GLU A 22 -17.31 8.48 18.41
CA GLU A 22 -16.03 7.83 18.17
C GLU A 22 -15.99 7.42 16.71
N ARG A 23 -15.35 8.25 15.89
CA ARG A 23 -14.73 7.77 14.67
C ARG A 23 -13.64 6.82 15.16
N HIS A 24 -13.95 5.52 15.19
CA HIS A 24 -12.91 4.51 15.31
C HIS A 24 -11.95 4.75 14.14
N GLU A 25 -10.83 5.39 14.46
CA GLU A 25 -9.65 5.40 13.63
C GLU A 25 -9.21 3.94 13.53
N ARG A 26 -9.64 3.29 12.44
CA ARG A 26 -8.99 2.05 12.02
C ARG A 26 -7.57 2.46 11.65
N ARG A 27 -6.65 2.36 12.60
CA ARG A 27 -5.22 2.23 12.32
C ARG A 27 -5.08 0.92 11.54
N GLY A 28 -5.29 1.01 10.24
CA GLY A 28 -5.13 -0.10 9.33
C GLY A 28 -3.67 -0.55 9.41
N THR A 29 -3.43 -1.75 9.90
CA THR A 29 -2.16 -2.42 9.64
C THR A 29 -2.15 -2.72 8.14
N ILE A 30 -1.35 -1.96 7.40
CA ILE A 30 -1.22 -2.07 5.95
C ILE A 30 -0.69 -3.47 5.65
N GLN A 31 -1.56 -4.42 5.29
CA GLN A 31 -1.12 -5.72 4.84
C GLN A 31 -0.73 -5.62 3.36
N LYS A 32 0.56 -5.60 3.02
CA LYS A 32 1.03 -5.53 1.61
C LYS A 32 1.29 -6.92 1.05
N LYS A 33 0.43 -7.39 0.13
CA LYS A 33 0.73 -8.51 -0.78
C LYS A 33 0.96 -7.91 -2.16
N ALA A 34 2.07 -8.25 -2.81
CA ALA A 34 2.54 -7.67 -4.07
C ALA A 34 1.67 -8.07 -5.28
N TRP A 35 1.51 -7.15 -6.24
CA TRP A 35 0.59 -7.26 -7.38
C TRP A 35 1.32 -7.42 -8.70
N TRP A 36 0.80 -8.31 -9.55
CA TRP A 36 1.51 -8.91 -10.68
C TRP A 36 2.26 -7.92 -11.60
N ASN A 37 1.68 -6.76 -11.89
CA ASN A 37 2.34 -5.74 -12.71
C ASN A 37 3.58 -5.18 -12.03
N PHE A 38 3.47 -4.74 -10.77
CA PHE A 38 4.60 -4.18 -10.03
C PHE A 38 5.73 -5.18 -9.85
N SER A 39 5.39 -6.42 -9.50
CA SER A 39 6.38 -7.49 -9.35
C SER A 39 7.11 -7.77 -10.66
N TYR A 40 6.42 -7.70 -11.79
CA TYR A 40 7.04 -7.84 -13.10
C TYR A 40 7.96 -6.65 -13.42
N GLN A 41 7.53 -5.42 -13.16
CA GLN A 41 8.35 -4.22 -13.37
C GLN A 41 9.64 -4.29 -12.54
N MET A 42 9.53 -4.57 -11.24
CA MET A 42 10.68 -4.71 -10.34
C MET A 42 11.66 -5.77 -10.85
N TRP A 43 11.14 -6.94 -11.24
CA TRP A 43 11.97 -8.02 -11.77
C TRP A 43 12.63 -7.66 -13.11
N SER A 44 11.88 -7.05 -14.03
CA SER A 44 12.38 -6.67 -15.35
C SER A 44 13.50 -5.63 -15.24
N ILE A 45 13.33 -4.64 -14.36
CA ILE A 45 14.18 -3.45 -14.27
C ILE A 45 15.39 -3.67 -13.36
N PHE A 46 15.17 -4.24 -12.18
CA PHE A 46 16.22 -4.40 -11.17
C PHE A 46 16.76 -5.83 -11.08
N GLY A 47 16.11 -6.80 -11.72
CA GLY A 47 16.42 -8.21 -11.58
C GLY A 47 15.87 -8.82 -10.28
N LEU A 48 15.89 -10.15 -10.22
CA LEU A 48 15.31 -10.91 -9.11
C LEU A 48 16.02 -10.64 -7.76
N GLY A 49 17.35 -10.55 -7.77
CA GLY A 49 18.14 -10.35 -6.55
C GLY A 49 17.79 -9.04 -5.85
N ASN A 50 17.95 -7.92 -6.55
CA ASN A 50 17.65 -6.59 -6.00
C ASN A 50 16.18 -6.47 -5.57
N SER A 51 15.25 -7.00 -6.37
CA SER A 51 13.82 -7.01 -6.01
C SER A 51 13.57 -7.67 -4.65
N LEU A 52 14.18 -8.84 -4.40
CA LEU A 52 13.98 -9.59 -3.15
C LEU A 52 14.51 -8.86 -1.91
N PHE A 53 15.66 -8.19 -2.02
CA PHE A 53 16.23 -7.44 -0.91
C PHE A 53 15.43 -6.18 -0.59
N LEU A 54 14.95 -5.47 -1.62
CA LEU A 54 14.11 -4.29 -1.44
C LEU A 54 12.78 -4.60 -0.73
N PHE A 55 12.20 -5.80 -0.90
CA PHE A 55 10.95 -6.17 -0.21
C PHE A 55 11.07 -6.30 1.32
N ASN A 56 12.27 -6.30 1.88
CA ASN A 56 12.53 -6.45 3.32
C ASN A 56 13.51 -5.37 3.81
N TYR A 57 13.42 -4.17 3.26
CA TYR A 57 14.36 -3.08 3.52
C TYR A 57 13.73 -1.98 4.36
N GLY A 58 14.46 -1.49 5.35
CA GLY A 58 14.05 -0.37 6.19
C GLY A 58 12.73 -0.60 6.90
N CYS A 59 12.02 0.49 7.18
CA CYS A 59 10.75 0.51 7.89
C CYS A 59 9.52 0.49 6.97
N PHE A 60 9.68 0.89 5.70
CA PHE A 60 8.58 1.08 4.76
C PHE A 60 8.63 0.13 3.56
N CYS A 61 9.80 -0.37 3.15
CA CYS A 61 9.84 -1.32 2.05
C CYS A 61 9.34 -2.70 2.48
N GLY A 62 8.26 -3.17 1.85
CA GLY A 62 7.64 -4.45 2.21
C GLY A 62 6.34 -4.29 2.99
N TYR A 63 6.06 -5.19 3.92
CA TYR A 63 4.74 -5.30 4.57
C TYR A 63 4.47 -4.28 5.66
N ARG A 64 5.51 -3.67 6.25
CA ARG A 64 5.40 -2.68 7.32
C ARG A 64 5.54 -1.25 6.76
N GLY A 65 5.23 -0.24 7.58
CA GLY A 65 5.22 1.16 7.16
C GLY A 65 4.89 2.11 8.31
N HIS A 66 5.81 2.24 9.26
CA HIS A 66 5.68 3.16 10.40
C HIS A 66 7.07 3.59 10.89
N GLY A 67 7.13 4.68 11.65
CA GLY A 67 8.39 5.25 12.13
C GLY A 67 9.01 6.23 11.14
N GLU A 68 10.33 6.38 11.19
CA GLU A 68 11.11 7.22 10.27
C GLU A 68 11.87 6.35 9.27
N SER A 69 11.97 6.81 8.03
CA SER A 69 12.75 6.12 7.00
C SER A 69 14.22 6.07 7.39
N VAL A 70 14.86 4.90 7.31
CA VAL A 70 16.25 4.71 7.76
C VAL A 70 17.29 5.29 6.80
N ASP A 71 16.93 5.46 5.53
CA ASP A 71 17.73 6.11 4.48
C ASP A 71 16.88 6.54 3.27
N THR A 72 17.53 6.92 2.17
CA THR A 72 16.90 7.36 0.92
C THR A 72 16.06 6.27 0.25
N ILE A 73 16.52 5.02 0.24
CA ILE A 73 15.79 3.89 -0.37
C ILE A 73 14.52 3.62 0.42
N ASP A 74 14.61 3.60 1.75
CA ASP A 74 13.44 3.44 2.62
C ASP A 74 12.46 4.61 2.49
N ASN A 75 12.97 5.82 2.24
CA ASN A 75 12.14 6.97 1.94
C ASN A 75 11.38 6.81 0.59
N CYS A 76 12.00 6.24 -0.45
CA CYS A 76 11.29 5.90 -1.69
C CYS A 76 10.07 5.00 -1.39
N CYS A 77 10.23 4.03 -0.48
CA CYS A 77 9.15 3.13 -0.06
C CYS A 77 8.07 3.86 0.76
N GLN A 78 8.46 4.78 1.63
CA GLN A 78 7.52 5.63 2.37
C GLN A 78 6.67 6.49 1.43
N VAL A 79 7.29 7.10 0.41
CA VAL A 79 6.58 7.88 -0.61
C VAL A 79 5.61 7.00 -1.40
N HIS A 80 6.04 5.79 -1.77
CA HIS A 80 5.20 4.82 -2.45
C HIS A 80 3.96 4.41 -1.63
N ASP A 81 4.15 4.12 -0.34
CA ASP A 81 3.04 3.80 0.58
C ASP A 81 2.05 4.95 0.72
N ASN A 82 2.56 6.17 0.88
CA ASN A 82 1.74 7.37 0.94
C ASN A 82 0.95 7.57 -0.35
N CYS A 83 1.56 7.33 -1.51
CA CYS A 83 0.88 7.40 -2.79
C CYS A 83 -0.29 6.40 -2.87
N TYR A 84 -0.07 5.14 -2.47
CA TYR A 84 -1.14 4.14 -2.43
C TYR A 84 -2.27 4.53 -1.47
N SER A 85 -1.93 5.10 -0.32
CA SER A 85 -2.90 5.57 0.67
C SER A 85 -3.79 6.68 0.10
N ILE A 86 -3.23 7.61 -0.66
CA ILE A 86 -3.99 8.66 -1.35
C ILE A 86 -4.96 8.04 -2.37
N VAL A 87 -4.50 7.10 -3.20
CA VAL A 87 -5.38 6.44 -4.18
C VAL A 87 -6.51 5.65 -3.49
N GLU A 88 -6.23 5.04 -2.33
CA GLU A 88 -7.25 4.39 -1.49
C GLU A 88 -8.27 5.41 -0.95
N GLU A 89 -7.81 6.53 -0.40
CA GLU A 89 -8.66 7.58 0.19
C GLU A 89 -9.57 8.24 -0.83
N GLU A 90 -9.07 8.46 -2.05
CA GLU A 90 -9.85 9.01 -3.15
C GLU A 90 -10.93 8.04 -3.66
N ASN A 91 -10.92 6.77 -3.21
CA ASN A 91 -11.89 5.73 -3.57
C ASN A 91 -12.08 5.58 -5.10
N LYS A 92 -11.04 5.88 -5.89
CA LYS A 92 -11.07 5.75 -7.35
C LYS A 92 -11.09 4.28 -7.79
N CYS A 93 -10.53 3.41 -6.97
CA CYS A 93 -10.39 1.98 -7.28
C CYS A 93 -11.63 1.20 -6.85
N TRP A 94 -12.12 0.31 -7.73
CA TRP A 94 -13.29 -0.51 -7.44
C TRP A 94 -13.11 -1.47 -6.25
N PHE A 95 -11.90 -2.00 -6.06
CA PHE A 95 -11.54 -2.81 -4.90
C PHE A 95 -10.47 -2.12 -4.05
N HIS A 96 -9.21 -2.21 -4.46
CA HIS A 96 -8.06 -1.68 -3.74
C HIS A 96 -6.96 -1.39 -4.76
N PRO A 97 -6.16 -0.31 -4.63
CA PRO A 97 -5.04 0.02 -5.53
C PRO A 97 -4.09 -1.12 -5.83
N LYS A 98 -3.75 -1.89 -4.79
CA LYS A 98 -3.05 -3.16 -4.91
C LYS A 98 -3.74 -4.00 -5.99
N TRP A 99 -5.05 -4.22 -5.90
CA TRP A 99 -5.80 -5.14 -6.75
C TRP A 99 -6.00 -4.74 -8.23
N THR A 100 -5.40 -3.61 -8.63
CA THR A 100 -5.64 -2.98 -9.91
C THR A 100 -4.63 -3.46 -10.95
N HIS A 101 -5.11 -3.95 -12.10
CA HIS A 101 -4.28 -4.16 -13.28
C HIS A 101 -4.32 -2.92 -14.13
N TYR A 102 -3.20 -2.45 -14.63
CA TYR A 102 -3.09 -1.22 -15.42
C TYR A 102 -2.16 -1.46 -16.61
N ASP A 103 -2.26 -0.62 -17.63
CA ASP A 103 -1.47 -0.70 -18.85
C ASP A 103 -0.21 0.17 -18.74
N TYR A 104 0.94 -0.43 -19.03
CA TYR A 104 2.24 0.26 -19.00
C TYR A 104 3.17 -0.30 -20.06
N ILE A 105 4.21 0.47 -20.39
CA ILE A 105 5.37 -0.02 -21.12
C ILE A 105 6.65 0.28 -20.33
N ILE A 106 7.69 -0.50 -20.58
CA ILE A 106 9.04 -0.22 -20.11
C ILE A 106 9.83 0.26 -21.32
N SER A 107 10.38 1.47 -21.24
CA SER A 107 11.21 2.06 -22.29
C SER A 107 12.62 2.33 -21.76
N ASN A 108 13.63 2.16 -22.61
CA ASN A 108 14.99 2.56 -22.27
C ASN A 108 15.16 4.04 -22.61
N VAL A 109 15.25 4.88 -21.59
CA VAL A 109 15.48 6.32 -21.72
C VAL A 109 16.89 6.60 -21.20
N THR A 110 17.77 7.06 -22.08
CA THR A 110 19.15 7.43 -21.73
C THR A 110 19.96 6.31 -21.04
N GLY A 111 19.69 5.05 -21.40
CA GLY A 111 20.38 3.89 -20.82
C GLY A 111 19.75 3.34 -19.54
N LYS A 112 18.71 3.98 -18.99
CA LYS A 112 17.93 3.49 -17.84
C LYS A 112 16.54 3.05 -18.29
N GLU A 113 16.08 1.91 -17.79
CA GLU A 113 14.69 1.48 -18.01
C GLU A 113 13.75 2.35 -17.18
N ARG A 114 12.63 2.75 -17.78
CA ARG A 114 11.64 3.64 -17.17
C ARG A 114 10.26 3.10 -17.46
N VAL A 115 9.38 3.17 -16.48
CA VAL A 115 7.95 2.85 -16.67
C VAL A 115 7.24 4.04 -17.30
N GLU A 116 6.38 3.78 -18.27
CA GLU A 116 5.43 4.72 -18.84
C GLU A 116 4.00 4.17 -18.71
N CYS A 117 3.16 4.89 -17.98
CA CYS A 117 1.75 4.56 -17.80
C CYS A 117 0.95 4.88 -19.08
N LYS A 118 -0.05 4.06 -19.41
CA LYS A 118 -0.83 4.17 -20.66
C LYS A 118 -2.33 4.36 -20.46
N ASP A 119 -2.84 4.10 -19.25
CA ASP A 119 -4.23 4.37 -18.92
C ASP A 119 -4.61 5.85 -19.02
N GLU A 120 -5.90 6.14 -18.93
CA GLU A 120 -6.39 7.52 -18.92
C GLU A 120 -6.04 8.23 -17.60
N VAL A 121 -5.52 9.44 -17.72
CA VAL A 121 -5.13 10.29 -16.57
C VAL A 121 -6.31 10.50 -15.62
N GLY A 122 -6.07 10.28 -14.32
CA GLY A 122 -7.05 10.46 -13.26
C GLY A 122 -7.92 9.22 -12.97
N THR A 123 -7.72 8.13 -13.71
CA THR A 123 -8.29 6.82 -13.36
C THR A 123 -7.47 6.15 -12.25
N CYS A 124 -8.09 5.23 -11.50
CA CYS A 124 -7.38 4.37 -10.55
C CYS A 124 -6.19 3.65 -11.18
N HIS A 125 -6.33 3.15 -12.41
CA HIS A 125 -5.29 2.43 -13.13
C HIS A 125 -4.06 3.30 -13.38
N TRP A 126 -4.30 4.52 -13.86
CA TRP A 126 -3.24 5.50 -14.07
C TRP A 126 -2.55 5.89 -12.76
N ASP A 127 -3.32 6.19 -11.71
CA ASP A 127 -2.75 6.66 -10.45
C ASP A 127 -1.91 5.59 -9.76
N VAL A 128 -2.35 4.32 -9.79
CA VAL A 128 -1.55 3.17 -9.30
C VAL A 128 -0.25 3.05 -10.08
N CYS A 129 -0.33 3.06 -11.42
CA CYS A 129 0.87 2.99 -12.25
C CYS A 129 1.84 4.15 -11.97
N MET A 130 1.32 5.36 -11.74
CA MET A 130 2.15 6.51 -11.43
C MET A 130 2.83 6.39 -10.06
N CYS A 131 2.16 5.86 -9.04
CA CYS A 131 2.79 5.56 -7.76
C CYS A 131 3.99 4.61 -7.93
N GLU A 132 3.81 3.54 -8.70
CA GLU A 132 4.85 2.55 -8.95
C GLU A 132 5.99 3.11 -9.83
N LYS A 133 5.66 3.93 -10.83
CA LYS A 133 6.65 4.65 -11.64
C LYS A 133 7.54 5.55 -10.79
N ILE A 134 6.93 6.35 -9.90
CA ILE A 134 7.67 7.26 -9.00
C ILE A 134 8.61 6.46 -8.11
N PHE A 135 8.14 5.33 -7.57
CA PHE A 135 8.96 4.42 -6.79
C PHE A 135 10.16 3.88 -7.59
N ILE A 136 9.91 3.32 -8.78
CA ILE A 136 10.95 2.75 -9.64
C ILE A 136 11.98 3.81 -10.04
N ASP A 137 11.52 5.01 -10.39
CA ASP A 137 12.42 6.11 -10.74
C ASP A 137 13.29 6.52 -9.54
N CYS A 138 12.72 6.57 -8.33
CA CYS A 138 13.46 6.84 -7.08
C CYS A 138 14.52 5.77 -6.79
N ILE A 139 14.15 4.48 -6.84
CA ILE A 139 15.09 3.38 -6.63
C ILE A 139 16.21 3.42 -7.68
N HIS A 140 15.91 3.74 -8.93
CA HIS A 140 16.93 3.85 -9.99
C HIS A 140 18.02 4.89 -9.73
N GLU A 141 17.72 5.93 -8.97
CA GLU A 141 18.70 6.97 -8.63
C GLU A 141 19.49 6.63 -7.37
N HIS A 142 18.98 5.74 -6.52
CA HIS A 142 19.55 5.46 -5.20
C HIS A 142 19.95 3.99 -4.98
N ILE A 143 19.78 3.10 -5.97
CA ILE A 143 20.08 1.66 -5.80
C ILE A 143 21.55 1.40 -5.43
N ASP A 144 22.46 2.27 -5.85
CA ASP A 144 23.89 2.20 -5.51
C ASP A 144 24.18 2.60 -4.04
N GLU A 145 23.20 3.18 -3.33
CA GLU A 145 23.27 3.53 -1.90
C GLU A 145 22.80 2.39 -0.98
N TYR A 146 22.42 1.24 -1.55
CA TYR A 146 21.89 0.10 -0.79
C TYR A 146 22.83 -0.33 0.36
N ASN A 147 22.26 -0.47 1.56
CA ASN A 147 22.97 -0.90 2.75
C ASN A 147 22.26 -2.10 3.41
N ASP A 148 22.92 -3.26 3.46
CA ASP A 148 22.34 -4.48 4.06
C ASP A 148 22.15 -4.39 5.59
N GLU A 149 22.82 -3.46 6.27
CA GLU A 149 22.56 -3.14 7.67
C GLU A 149 21.14 -2.60 7.89
N ASN A 150 20.51 -2.06 6.85
CA ASN A 150 19.15 -1.52 6.88
C ASN A 150 18.07 -2.56 6.51
N LEU A 151 18.41 -3.83 6.35
CA LEU A 151 17.40 -4.90 6.23
C LEU A 151 16.49 -4.90 7.47
N ILE A 152 15.18 -5.15 7.27
CA ILE A 152 14.15 -5.09 8.33
C ILE A 152 14.53 -5.92 9.57
N LEU A 153 15.18 -7.08 9.39
CA LEU A 153 15.63 -7.95 10.48
C LEU A 153 16.63 -7.26 11.43
N ASN A 154 17.32 -6.21 10.97
CA ASN A 154 18.32 -5.45 11.71
C ASN A 154 17.78 -4.13 12.29
N VAL A 155 16.62 -3.65 11.81
CA VAL A 155 16.06 -2.34 12.14
C VAL A 155 14.65 -2.38 12.72
N GLU A 156 14.06 -3.57 12.92
CA GLU A 156 12.67 -3.74 13.37
C GLU A 156 12.33 -2.91 14.63
N GLU A 157 13.18 -2.93 15.65
CA GLU A 157 13.00 -2.14 16.89
C GLU A 157 12.99 -0.62 16.61
N LYS A 158 13.85 -0.15 15.70
CA LYS A 158 13.93 1.28 15.33
C LYS A 158 12.67 1.76 14.61
N CYS A 159 11.99 0.86 13.91
CA CYS A 159 10.77 1.18 13.20
C CYS A 159 9.58 1.30 14.16
N GLU A 160 9.54 0.49 15.23
CA GLU A 160 8.43 0.45 16.20
C GLU A 160 8.46 1.59 17.24
N ASP A 161 9.65 2.12 17.55
CA ASP A 161 9.85 3.20 18.53
C ASP A 161 9.55 4.60 17.96
N ARG A 162 8.25 4.96 17.84
CA ARG A 162 7.72 6.32 18.09
C ARG A 162 6.19 6.42 18.04
#